data_AF-A0A7S3U0Q6-F1
#
_entry.id   AF-A0A7S3U0Q6-F1
#
_cell.length_a   1.000
_cell.length_b   1.000
_cell.length_c   1.000
_cell.angle_alpha   90.00
_cell.angle_beta   90.00
_cell.angle_gamma   90.00
#
_symmetry.space_group_name_H-M   'P 1'
#
loop_
_entity.id
_entity.type
_entity.pdbx_description
1 polymer ?
#
loop_
_entity_poly.entity_id
_entity_poly.type
_entity_poly.pdbx_seq_one_letter_code
_entity_poly.pdbx_strand_id
1 'polypeptide(L)'
;AGRRLALLGDLAPRLADWYQWLSSTQAGSRPHTYRWRGRDKSDGRLNAMTLASGLDDYPRATVPGEGERHLDLLCWLAFFSRFLAQLSERTGDGGEAARYREEHRAQLASLEQHHWSPGLRAYCDWGRHANAGRFVQLVVVKCGTADGGSAVEHTVSDPERPDCPRSHPRFLFPLGDGKGGLLTRAKLQPRGLKDQHVEHLGYVSLFPLLLRLLPPDSPSLPHVLDLLRDPDRLWSPHGLRSLSKADAMWYGRENAPGDAPYWRGPIWVNLNYLCLAALRHYAQAAGPQKERSAALYAELREALVGTMVSEWERTGYFWEQYDPDTGRGQRTHPFNGWSSLGLLALAEVY
;
A
#
# COMPACT_ATOMS: atom_id res chain seq x y z
N ALA A 1 28.21 -15.96 -20.68
CA ALA A 1 27.91 -16.29 -19.27
C ALA A 1 28.90 -15.62 -18.29
N GLY A 2 30.22 -15.78 -18.47
CA GLY A 2 31.23 -15.28 -17.51
C GLY A 2 31.16 -13.81 -17.10
N ARG A 3 31.01 -12.86 -18.05
CA ARG A 3 30.92 -11.42 -17.71
C ARG A 3 29.70 -11.05 -16.86
N ARG A 4 28.55 -11.71 -17.08
CA ARG A 4 27.34 -11.47 -16.28
C ARG A 4 27.51 -12.00 -14.87
N LEU A 5 28.14 -13.18 -14.72
CA LEU A 5 28.40 -13.76 -13.42
C LEU A 5 29.44 -12.96 -12.61
N ALA A 6 30.48 -12.44 -13.27
CA ALA A 6 31.44 -11.54 -12.65
C ALA A 6 30.76 -10.28 -12.09
N LEU A 7 29.93 -9.61 -12.91
CA LEU A 7 29.16 -8.45 -12.45
C LEU A 7 28.25 -8.79 -11.26
N LEU A 8 27.60 -9.96 -11.27
CA LEU A 8 26.77 -10.41 -10.15
C LEU A 8 27.60 -10.61 -8.88
N GLY A 9 28.81 -11.17 -8.99
CA GLY A 9 29.76 -11.28 -7.89
C GLY A 9 30.17 -9.91 -7.33
N ASP A 10 30.45 -8.94 -8.20
CA ASP A 10 30.84 -7.59 -7.79
C ASP A 10 29.71 -6.82 -7.10
N LEU A 11 28.46 -7.07 -7.49
CA LEU A 11 27.28 -6.42 -6.91
C LEU A 11 26.78 -7.10 -5.63
N ALA A 12 27.05 -8.40 -5.44
CA ALA A 12 26.50 -9.17 -4.32
C ALA A 12 26.78 -8.55 -2.94
N PRO A 13 28.01 -8.10 -2.61
CA PRO A 13 28.27 -7.45 -1.32
C PRO A 13 27.46 -6.18 -1.11
N ARG A 14 27.29 -5.36 -2.15
CA ARG A 14 26.51 -4.10 -2.07
C ARG A 14 25.02 -4.38 -1.87
N LEU A 15 24.50 -5.42 -2.50
CA LEU A 15 23.11 -5.85 -2.34
C LEU A 15 22.88 -6.43 -0.94
N ALA A 16 23.85 -7.17 -0.40
CA ALA A 16 23.83 -7.65 0.98
C ALA A 16 23.84 -6.49 1.99
N ASP A 17 24.70 -5.49 1.79
CA ASP A 17 24.75 -4.29 2.64
C ASP A 17 23.42 -3.52 2.60
N TRP A 18 22.82 -3.37 1.42
CA TRP A 18 21.53 -2.70 1.27
C TRP A 18 20.40 -3.48 1.97
N TYR A 19 20.38 -4.80 1.83
CA TYR A 19 19.44 -5.65 2.56
C TYR A 19 19.62 -5.56 4.08
N GLN A 20 20.88 -5.57 4.56
CA GLN A 20 21.18 -5.47 5.98
C GLN A 20 20.77 -4.10 6.55
N TRP A 21 21.03 -3.03 5.81
CA TRP A 21 20.56 -1.69 6.18
C TRP A 21 19.03 -1.62 6.24
N LEU A 22 18.33 -2.14 5.23
CA LEU A 22 16.87 -2.08 5.19
C LEU A 22 16.24 -2.93 6.30
N SER A 23 16.70 -4.17 6.48
CA SER A 23 16.17 -5.09 7.49
C SER A 23 16.42 -4.61 8.92
N SER A 24 17.59 -4.01 9.20
CA SER A 24 17.92 -3.50 10.53
C SER A 24 17.23 -2.17 10.85
N THR A 25 17.25 -1.20 9.93
CA THR A 25 16.68 0.14 10.20
C THR A 25 15.16 0.14 10.24
N GLN A 26 14.51 -0.79 9.53
CA GLN A 26 13.05 -0.92 9.51
C GLN A 26 12.53 -2.04 10.40
N ALA A 27 13.36 -2.64 11.25
CA ALA A 27 12.97 -3.70 12.17
C ALA A 27 11.74 -3.30 13.02
N GLY A 28 10.80 -4.23 13.18
CA GLY A 28 9.63 -4.07 14.02
C GLY A 28 9.92 -4.43 15.48
N SER A 29 8.88 -4.40 16.31
CA SER A 29 8.97 -4.74 17.74
C SER A 29 9.08 -6.24 18.05
N ARG A 30 8.97 -7.10 17.02
CA ARG A 30 9.06 -8.57 17.13
C ARG A 30 10.01 -9.13 16.08
N PRO A 31 10.60 -10.32 16.31
CA PRO A 31 11.46 -10.99 15.33
C PRO A 31 10.78 -11.12 13.95
N HIS A 32 11.50 -10.81 12.88
CA HIS A 32 11.04 -10.83 11.49
C HIS A 32 9.71 -10.10 11.23
N THR A 33 9.44 -9.06 12.02
CA THR A 33 8.40 -8.07 11.71
C THR A 33 9.08 -6.77 11.33
N TYR A 34 8.41 -5.95 10.52
CA TYR A 34 9.00 -4.72 10.01
C TYR A 34 7.98 -3.59 9.99
N ARG A 35 8.46 -2.37 10.09
CA ARG A 35 7.64 -1.15 10.13
C ARG A 35 8.35 0.00 9.43
N TRP A 36 7.73 0.47 8.34
CA TRP A 36 8.06 1.75 7.72
C TRP A 36 8.20 2.88 8.76
N ARG A 37 9.36 3.53 8.75
CA ARG A 37 9.59 4.76 9.52
C ARG A 37 9.02 5.99 8.79
N GLY A 38 8.80 7.07 9.53
CA GLY A 38 8.39 8.37 8.96
C GLY A 38 6.89 8.65 8.92
N ARG A 39 6.03 7.76 9.43
CA ARG A 39 4.61 8.09 9.65
C ARG A 39 4.47 9.10 10.79
N ASP A 40 3.74 10.19 10.58
CA ASP A 40 3.51 11.23 11.58
C ASP A 40 2.01 11.43 11.83
N LYS A 41 1.58 11.21 13.07
CA LYS A 41 0.18 11.44 13.50
C LYS A 41 -0.22 12.91 13.51
N SER A 42 0.74 13.82 13.41
CA SER A 42 0.56 15.27 13.41
C SER A 42 0.67 15.91 12.02
N ASP A 43 0.71 15.11 10.95
CA ASP A 43 0.77 15.58 9.56
C ASP A 43 -0.52 16.27 9.07
N GLY A 44 -1.56 16.34 9.92
CA GLY A 44 -2.81 17.02 9.65
C GLY A 44 -3.74 16.28 8.67
N ARG A 45 -3.41 15.04 8.29
CA ARG A 45 -4.20 14.22 7.38
C ARG A 45 -5.25 13.37 8.12
N LEU A 46 -6.24 12.85 7.40
CA LEU A 46 -7.25 11.93 7.96
C LEU A 46 -6.63 10.60 8.41
N ASN A 47 -5.67 10.08 7.65
CA ASN A 47 -4.80 8.97 8.02
C ASN A 47 -3.36 9.39 7.73
N ALA A 48 -2.46 9.21 8.70
CA ALA A 48 -1.06 9.59 8.54
C ALA A 48 -0.44 8.90 7.32
N MET A 49 0.25 9.66 6.47
CA MET A 49 0.85 9.12 5.25
C MET A 49 1.98 8.13 5.55
N THR A 50 2.26 7.25 4.60
CA THR A 50 3.39 6.31 4.65
C THR A 50 4.25 6.44 3.39
N LEU A 51 4.80 7.64 3.17
CA LEU A 51 5.59 7.98 1.96
C LEU A 51 6.72 6.98 1.69
N ALA A 52 7.39 6.49 2.73
CA ALA A 52 8.49 5.52 2.61
C ALA A 52 8.09 4.20 1.94
N SER A 53 6.80 3.85 1.95
CA SER A 53 6.30 2.63 1.31
C SER A 53 6.12 2.76 -0.20
N GLY A 54 6.07 3.99 -0.73
CA GLY A 54 5.66 4.30 -2.10
C GLY A 54 4.14 4.25 -2.34
N LEU A 55 3.34 3.88 -1.32
CA LEU A 55 1.88 3.91 -1.34
C LEU A 55 1.37 5.00 -0.38
N ASP A 56 1.61 6.25 -0.73
CA ASP A 56 1.57 7.44 0.14
C ASP A 56 0.36 7.53 1.08
N ASP A 57 -0.85 7.57 0.53
CA ASP A 57 -2.11 7.74 1.26
C ASP A 57 -2.87 6.43 1.46
N TYR A 58 -2.28 5.27 1.13
CA TYR A 58 -2.88 3.97 1.41
C TYR A 58 -3.18 3.88 2.90
N PRO A 59 -4.43 3.67 3.31
CA PRO A 59 -4.81 3.78 4.70
C PRO A 59 -4.15 2.66 5.52
N ARG A 60 -3.49 3.05 6.61
CA ARG A 60 -2.86 2.13 7.59
C ARG A 60 -3.47 2.32 8.98
N ALA A 61 -2.84 1.78 10.02
CA ALA A 61 -3.33 1.89 11.39
C ALA A 61 -3.70 3.34 11.74
N THR A 62 -4.83 3.50 12.46
CA THR A 62 -5.43 4.83 12.75
C THR A 62 -4.50 5.69 13.58
N VAL A 63 -3.79 5.07 14.52
CA VAL A 63 -2.81 5.73 15.38
C VAL A 63 -1.45 5.14 15.08
N PRO A 64 -0.55 5.87 14.39
CA PRO A 64 0.82 5.46 14.20
C PRO A 64 1.52 5.14 15.53
N GLY A 65 2.36 4.12 15.55
CA GLY A 65 3.07 3.72 16.75
C GLY A 65 4.10 2.59 16.53
N GLU A 66 4.96 2.40 17.53
CA GLU A 66 6.04 1.40 17.49
C GLU A 66 5.54 -0.06 17.37
N GLY A 67 4.28 -0.31 17.72
CA GLY A 67 3.64 -1.62 17.62
C GLY A 67 3.14 -2.00 16.23
N GLU A 68 3.22 -1.10 15.25
CA GLU A 68 2.79 -1.38 13.88
C GLU A 68 3.64 -2.47 13.21
N ARG A 69 3.01 -3.27 12.36
CA ARG A 69 3.67 -4.24 11.49
C ARG A 69 3.12 -4.05 10.08
N HIS A 70 4.00 -3.75 9.13
CA HIS A 70 3.63 -3.46 7.74
C HIS A 70 3.90 -4.69 6.86
N LEU A 71 2.82 -5.21 6.27
CA LEU A 71 2.80 -6.43 5.48
C LEU A 71 3.67 -6.32 4.23
N ASP A 72 3.49 -5.25 3.48
CA ASP A 72 4.21 -4.96 2.24
C ASP A 72 5.73 -4.95 2.46
N LEU A 73 6.20 -4.35 3.54
CA LEU A 73 7.62 -4.30 3.88
C LEU A 73 8.18 -5.69 4.23
N LEU A 74 7.46 -6.49 5.01
CA LEU A 74 7.85 -7.89 5.26
C LEU A 74 7.95 -8.67 3.94
N CYS A 75 6.97 -8.49 3.04
CA CYS A 75 7.00 -9.14 1.74
C CYS A 75 8.19 -8.71 0.87
N TRP A 76 8.56 -7.42 0.87
CA TRP A 76 9.75 -6.94 0.18
C TRP A 76 11.03 -7.59 0.71
N LEU A 77 11.18 -7.70 2.04
CA LEU A 77 12.35 -8.32 2.66
C LEU A 77 12.38 -9.84 2.43
N ALA A 78 11.22 -10.51 2.46
CA ALA A 78 11.09 -11.92 2.09
C ALA A 78 11.44 -12.20 0.63
N PHE A 79 11.04 -11.31 -0.28
CA PHE A 79 11.46 -11.39 -1.68
C PHE A 79 12.98 -11.22 -1.81
N PHE A 80 13.55 -10.24 -1.11
CA PHE A 80 14.96 -9.90 -1.25
C PHE A 80 15.88 -10.95 -0.61
N SER A 81 15.53 -11.52 0.53
CA SER A 81 16.27 -12.63 1.14
C SER A 81 16.29 -13.86 0.21
N ARG A 82 15.16 -14.21 -0.41
CA ARG A 82 15.11 -15.28 -1.44
C ARG A 82 16.02 -14.97 -2.63
N PHE A 83 16.01 -13.72 -3.11
CA PHE A 83 16.87 -13.30 -4.19
C PHE A 83 18.35 -13.41 -3.83
N LEU A 84 18.76 -12.93 -2.63
CA LEU A 84 20.14 -13.03 -2.16
C LEU A 84 20.57 -14.48 -2.00
N ALA A 85 19.71 -15.37 -1.50
CA ALA A 85 20.00 -16.79 -1.45
C ALA A 85 20.34 -17.38 -2.84
N GLN A 86 19.54 -17.06 -3.85
CA GLN A 86 19.75 -17.51 -5.24
C GLN A 86 21.00 -16.88 -5.86
N LEU A 87 21.28 -15.62 -5.54
CA LEU A 87 22.47 -14.91 -5.99
C LEU A 87 23.73 -15.56 -5.41
N SER A 88 23.79 -15.75 -4.09
CA SER A 88 24.90 -16.38 -3.37
C SER A 88 25.17 -17.80 -3.89
N GLU A 89 24.12 -18.58 -4.14
CA GLU A 89 24.27 -19.92 -4.72
C GLU A 89 24.90 -19.88 -6.12
N ARG A 90 24.49 -18.92 -6.96
CA ARG A 90 25.06 -18.74 -8.30
C ARG A 90 26.49 -18.23 -8.29
N THR A 91 26.86 -17.41 -7.31
CA THR A 91 28.22 -16.87 -7.17
C THR A 91 29.15 -17.81 -6.38
N GLY A 92 28.67 -18.96 -5.93
CA GLY A 92 29.48 -20.00 -5.27
C GLY A 92 29.62 -19.85 -3.75
N ASP A 93 28.82 -18.99 -3.11
CA ASP A 93 28.81 -18.83 -1.66
C ASP A 93 27.65 -19.63 -1.05
N GLY A 94 27.90 -20.92 -0.79
CA GLY A 94 26.91 -21.82 -0.21
C GLY A 94 26.52 -21.48 1.24
N GLY A 95 27.41 -20.85 2.00
CA GLY A 95 27.16 -20.44 3.38
C GLY A 95 26.16 -19.31 3.46
N GLU A 96 26.39 -18.24 2.70
CA GLU A 96 25.44 -17.12 2.59
C GLU A 96 24.11 -17.57 1.97
N ALA A 97 24.15 -18.45 0.96
CA ALA A 97 22.93 -19.00 0.38
C ALA A 97 22.08 -19.75 1.44
N ALA A 98 22.70 -20.54 2.31
CA ALA A 98 22.00 -21.22 3.40
C ALA A 98 21.40 -20.24 4.41
N ARG A 99 22.17 -19.22 4.82
CA ARG A 99 21.73 -18.18 5.76
C ARG A 99 20.50 -17.42 5.24
N TYR A 100 20.53 -16.95 3.99
CA TYR A 100 19.40 -16.23 3.41
C TYR A 100 18.17 -17.12 3.17
N ARG A 101 18.34 -18.43 2.93
CA ARG A 101 17.22 -19.38 2.87
C ARG A 101 16.54 -19.56 4.22
N GLU A 102 17.30 -19.55 5.31
CA GLU A 102 16.76 -19.60 6.67
C GLU A 102 16.01 -18.30 7.01
N GLU A 103 16.61 -17.15 6.69
CA GLU A 103 15.97 -15.84 6.86
C GLU A 103 14.64 -15.74 6.10
N HIS A 104 14.62 -16.17 4.83
CA HIS A 104 13.40 -16.24 4.03
C HIS A 104 12.32 -17.11 4.68
N ARG A 105 12.70 -18.30 5.19
CA ARG A 105 11.77 -19.19 5.90
C ARG A 105 11.20 -18.54 7.16
N ALA A 106 12.03 -17.85 7.94
CA ALA A 106 11.58 -17.14 9.14
C ALA A 106 10.63 -15.98 8.81
N GLN A 107 10.87 -15.27 7.71
CA GLN A 107 9.98 -14.21 7.22
C GLN A 107 8.63 -14.76 6.73
N LEU A 108 8.60 -15.91 6.05
CA LEU A 108 7.33 -16.57 5.69
C LEU A 108 6.56 -17.06 6.92
N ALA A 109 7.24 -17.59 7.93
CA ALA A 109 6.59 -17.96 9.19
C ALA A 109 5.99 -16.74 9.90
N SER A 110 6.71 -15.62 9.92
CA SER A 110 6.22 -14.33 10.45
C SER A 110 5.01 -13.80 9.68
N LEU A 111 5.00 -13.93 8.35
CA LEU A 111 3.88 -13.55 7.50
C LEU A 111 2.58 -14.25 7.94
N GLU A 112 2.62 -15.57 8.09
CA GLU A 112 1.46 -16.35 8.55
C GLU A 112 1.08 -16.03 9.99
N GLN A 113 2.07 -15.86 10.88
CA GLN A 113 1.81 -15.64 12.31
C GLN A 113 1.22 -14.25 12.61
N HIS A 114 1.64 -13.23 11.87
CA HIS A 114 1.43 -11.83 12.27
C HIS A 114 0.56 -11.02 11.31
N HIS A 115 0.35 -11.49 10.09
CA HIS A 115 -0.38 -10.75 9.07
C HIS A 115 -1.61 -11.49 8.54
N TRP A 116 -1.71 -12.82 8.69
CA TRP A 116 -2.91 -13.55 8.32
C TRP A 116 -4.05 -13.26 9.32
N SER A 117 -5.18 -12.75 8.82
CA SER A 117 -6.39 -12.57 9.61
C SER A 117 -7.41 -13.68 9.28
N PRO A 118 -7.67 -14.64 10.19
CA PRO A 118 -8.63 -15.72 9.94
C PRO A 118 -10.06 -15.21 9.70
N GLY A 119 -10.46 -14.13 10.40
CA GLY A 119 -11.78 -13.55 10.27
C GLY A 119 -12.01 -12.86 8.92
N LEU A 120 -10.97 -12.25 8.35
CA LEU A 120 -11.03 -11.58 7.05
C LEU A 120 -10.66 -12.51 5.89
N ARG A 121 -10.00 -13.64 6.20
CA ARG A 121 -9.36 -14.53 5.22
C ARG A 121 -8.43 -13.76 4.28
N ALA A 122 -7.65 -12.83 4.84
CA ALA A 122 -6.76 -11.96 4.08
C ALA A 122 -5.54 -11.57 4.91
N TYR A 123 -4.47 -11.19 4.22
CA TYR A 123 -3.30 -10.60 4.85
C TYR A 123 -3.50 -9.10 5.08
N CYS A 124 -3.13 -8.63 6.26
CA CYS A 124 -3.34 -7.25 6.69
C CYS A 124 -2.10 -6.68 7.38
N ASP A 125 -1.99 -5.36 7.39
CA ASP A 125 -1.16 -4.67 8.39
C ASP A 125 -1.71 -4.94 9.80
N TRP A 126 -0.88 -4.71 10.81
CA TRP A 126 -1.29 -4.72 12.22
C TRP A 126 -0.93 -3.41 12.90
N GLY A 127 -1.80 -2.90 13.77
CA GLY A 127 -1.46 -1.76 14.63
C GLY A 127 -2.62 -1.30 15.50
N ARG A 128 -2.44 -0.14 16.15
CA ARG A 128 -3.48 0.53 16.95
C ARG A 128 -4.49 1.18 16.00
N HIS A 129 -5.59 0.49 15.76
CA HIS A 129 -6.51 0.84 14.67
C HIS A 129 -7.97 0.71 15.09
N ALA A 130 -8.86 1.39 14.37
CA ALA A 130 -10.30 1.32 14.52
C ALA A 130 -10.97 1.04 13.17
N ASN A 131 -11.49 -0.17 13.00
CA ASN A 131 -12.21 -0.59 11.77
C ASN A 131 -13.59 0.07 11.62
N ALA A 132 -14.04 0.82 12.64
CA ALA A 132 -15.29 1.55 12.61
C ALA A 132 -15.10 2.98 13.11
N GLY A 133 -15.92 3.89 12.63
CA GLY A 133 -15.91 5.28 13.05
C GLY A 133 -16.82 6.12 12.16
N ARG A 134 -16.70 7.43 12.31
CA ARG A 134 -17.35 8.39 11.42
C ARG A 134 -16.45 9.60 11.24
N PHE A 135 -16.54 10.23 10.07
CA PHE A 135 -15.93 11.54 9.88
C PHE A 135 -16.87 12.60 10.42
N VAL A 136 -16.32 13.50 11.23
CA VAL A 136 -17.02 14.69 11.73
C VAL A 136 -16.41 15.92 11.08
N GLN A 137 -17.25 16.88 10.69
CA GLN A 137 -16.77 18.18 10.22
C GLN A 137 -16.58 19.08 11.43
N LEU A 138 -15.38 19.62 11.58
CA LEU A 138 -15.03 20.55 12.64
C LEU A 138 -14.73 21.91 12.04
N VAL A 139 -15.17 22.98 12.71
CA VAL A 139 -14.90 24.35 12.27
C VAL A 139 -13.45 24.68 12.56
N VAL A 140 -12.76 25.28 11.60
CA VAL A 140 -11.39 25.78 11.78
C VAL A 140 -11.44 27.16 12.41
N VAL A 141 -10.72 27.32 13.51
CA VAL A 141 -10.61 28.57 14.28
C VAL A 141 -9.14 28.98 14.42
N LYS A 142 -8.92 30.28 14.67
CA LYS A 142 -7.61 30.81 15.03
C LYS A 142 -7.53 30.97 16.55
N CYS A 143 -6.51 30.35 17.15
CA CYS A 143 -6.22 30.43 18.58
C CYS A 143 -4.85 31.11 18.79
N GLY A 144 -4.73 32.02 19.74
CA GLY A 144 -3.51 32.78 20.04
C GLY A 144 -2.91 32.47 21.42
N THR A 145 -1.63 32.78 21.60
CA THR A 145 -0.98 32.75 22.92
C THR A 145 -1.57 33.79 23.87
N ALA A 146 -1.36 33.59 25.18
CA ALA A 146 -1.84 34.48 26.22
C ALA A 146 -1.22 35.90 26.13
N ASP A 147 0.04 35.98 25.69
CA ASP A 147 0.77 37.23 25.44
C ASP A 147 0.46 37.87 24.08
N GLY A 148 -0.31 37.19 23.22
CA GLY A 148 -0.65 37.63 21.87
C GLY A 148 0.49 37.55 20.84
N GLY A 149 1.64 36.96 21.18
CA GLY A 149 2.81 36.88 20.31
C GLY A 149 2.70 35.90 19.14
N SER A 150 1.81 34.91 19.20
CA SER A 150 1.60 33.96 18.10
C SER A 150 0.17 33.44 18.00
N ALA A 151 -0.15 32.79 16.87
CA ALA A 151 -1.44 32.17 16.63
C ALA A 151 -1.34 30.91 15.76
N VAL A 152 -2.20 29.93 16.05
CA VAL A 152 -2.31 28.64 15.36
C VAL A 152 -3.73 28.40 14.87
N GLU A 153 -3.86 27.56 13.85
CA GLU A 153 -5.16 27.00 13.47
C GLU A 153 -5.51 25.84 14.40
N HIS A 154 -6.77 25.75 14.79
CA HIS A 154 -7.32 24.65 15.57
C HIS A 154 -8.69 24.27 15.02
N THR A 155 -9.17 23.06 15.34
CA THR A 155 -10.48 22.57 14.90
C THR A 155 -11.37 22.33 16.11
N VAL A 156 -12.56 22.91 16.11
CA VAL A 156 -13.53 22.81 17.22
C VAL A 156 -14.87 22.26 16.73
N SER A 157 -15.61 21.58 17.61
CA SER A 157 -16.95 21.08 17.31
C SER A 157 -18.02 22.17 17.38
N ASP A 158 -17.79 23.21 18.17
CA ASP A 158 -18.70 24.34 18.36
C ASP A 158 -17.89 25.65 18.31
N PRO A 159 -18.06 26.49 17.28
CA PRO A 159 -17.35 27.77 17.18
C PRO A 159 -17.87 28.83 18.16
N GLU A 160 -19.06 28.67 18.75
CA GLU A 160 -19.58 29.59 19.78
C GLU A 160 -18.96 29.31 21.15
N ARG A 161 -18.44 28.09 21.35
CA ARG A 161 -17.74 27.65 22.56
C ARG A 161 -16.40 26.98 22.21
N PRO A 162 -15.44 27.75 21.65
CA PRO A 162 -14.20 27.20 21.12
C PRO A 162 -13.28 26.73 22.25
N ASP A 163 -12.90 25.45 22.20
CA ASP A 163 -11.88 24.86 23.09
C ASP A 163 -10.50 24.97 22.45
N CYS A 164 -9.82 26.10 22.71
CA CYS A 164 -8.48 26.33 22.19
C CYS A 164 -7.42 25.53 22.98
N PRO A 165 -6.33 25.07 22.34
CA PRO A 165 -5.32 24.25 22.99
C PRO A 165 -4.58 25.04 24.07
N ARG A 166 -4.07 24.36 25.11
CA ARG A 166 -3.35 25.00 26.23
C ARG A 166 -2.17 25.87 25.81
N SER A 167 -1.51 25.56 24.70
CA SER A 167 -0.41 26.37 24.16
C SER A 167 -0.87 27.71 23.58
N HIS A 168 -2.12 27.80 23.13
CA HIS A 168 -2.72 28.99 22.53
C HIS A 168 -4.15 29.16 23.07
N PRO A 169 -4.33 29.48 24.37
CA PRO A 169 -5.63 29.39 25.02
C PRO A 169 -6.62 30.48 24.61
N ARG A 170 -6.17 31.54 23.91
CA ARG A 170 -7.01 32.68 23.54
C ARG A 170 -7.68 32.43 22.20
N PHE A 171 -9.00 32.28 22.19
CA PHE A 171 -9.77 32.29 20.94
C PHE A 171 -9.68 33.65 20.25
N LEU A 172 -9.47 33.65 18.93
CA LEU A 172 -9.42 34.87 18.12
C LEU A 172 -10.67 35.01 17.24
N PHE A 173 -10.86 34.09 16.28
CA PHE A 173 -12.00 34.10 15.35
C PHE A 173 -12.11 32.76 14.58
N PRO A 174 -13.29 32.40 14.04
CA PRO A 174 -13.41 31.29 13.10
C PRO A 174 -12.91 31.70 11.71
N LEU A 175 -12.36 30.75 10.95
CA LEU A 175 -11.92 30.99 9.58
C LEU A 175 -13.08 30.81 8.60
N GLY A 176 -13.16 31.69 7.60
CA GLY A 176 -14.13 31.59 6.51
C GLY A 176 -13.62 30.69 5.38
N ASP A 177 -14.56 30.10 4.63
CA ASP A 177 -14.27 29.25 3.45
C ASP A 177 -14.02 30.05 2.15
N GLY A 178 -14.09 31.39 2.23
CA GLY A 178 -13.99 32.29 1.08
C GLY A 178 -15.26 32.39 0.22
N LYS A 179 -16.36 31.74 0.62
CA LYS A 179 -17.66 31.69 -0.08
C LYS A 179 -18.83 32.15 0.80
N GLY A 180 -18.53 32.78 1.94
CA GLY A 180 -19.53 33.25 2.91
C GLY A 180 -19.90 32.22 3.99
N GLY A 181 -19.24 31.06 4.01
CA GLY A 181 -19.37 30.04 5.05
C GLY A 181 -18.16 29.96 5.98
N LEU A 182 -18.22 29.04 6.94
CA LEU A 182 -17.10 28.69 7.80
C LEU A 182 -16.25 27.60 7.16
N LEU A 183 -14.92 27.74 7.26
CA LEU A 183 -13.99 26.70 6.87
C LEU A 183 -14.13 25.51 7.82
N THR A 184 -14.40 24.33 7.27
CA THR A 184 -14.46 23.08 8.03
C THR A 184 -13.37 22.10 7.60
N ARG A 185 -12.90 21.28 8.54
CA ARG A 185 -12.03 20.14 8.27
C ARG A 185 -12.64 18.86 8.80
N ALA A 186 -12.62 17.82 7.98
CA ALA A 186 -13.01 16.49 8.38
C ALA A 186 -11.98 15.93 9.38
N LYS A 187 -12.46 15.24 10.41
CA LYS A 187 -11.63 14.45 11.32
C LYS A 187 -12.28 13.10 11.55
N LEU A 188 -11.47 12.04 11.59
CA LEU A 188 -11.98 10.73 11.98
C LEU A 188 -12.26 10.72 13.49
N GLN A 189 -13.49 10.36 13.86
CA GLN A 189 -13.86 9.96 15.21
C GLN A 189 -13.88 8.42 15.25
N PRO A 190 -12.79 7.76 15.68
CA PRO A 190 -12.69 6.30 15.68
C PRO A 190 -13.56 5.68 16.77
N ARG A 191 -14.08 4.49 16.50
CA ARG A 191 -14.82 3.65 17.45
C ARG A 191 -14.13 2.30 17.61
N GLY A 192 -13.92 1.88 18.86
CA GLY A 192 -13.30 0.58 19.15
C GLY A 192 -11.80 0.53 18.82
N LEU A 193 -11.08 1.63 19.08
CA LEU A 193 -9.63 1.69 18.89
C LEU A 193 -8.92 0.65 19.78
N LYS A 194 -8.25 -0.31 19.14
CA LYS A 194 -7.49 -1.38 19.80
C LYS A 194 -6.35 -1.88 18.90
N ASP A 195 -5.47 -2.71 19.42
CA ASP A 195 -4.46 -3.39 18.62
C ASP A 195 -5.11 -4.56 17.87
N GLN A 196 -5.11 -4.48 16.55
CA GLN A 196 -5.80 -5.44 15.67
C GLN A 196 -5.23 -5.41 14.25
N HIS A 197 -5.67 -6.36 13.42
CA HIS A 197 -5.48 -6.29 11.98
C HIS A 197 -6.21 -5.05 11.42
N VAL A 198 -5.54 -4.35 10.51
CA VAL A 198 -6.05 -3.16 9.84
C VAL A 198 -6.88 -3.59 8.64
N GLU A 199 -8.19 -3.36 8.67
CA GLU A 199 -9.16 -3.86 7.68
C GLU A 199 -9.21 -3.02 6.38
N HIS A 200 -8.04 -2.64 5.86
CA HIS A 200 -7.91 -1.93 4.58
C HIS A 200 -7.43 -2.89 3.51
N LEU A 201 -8.38 -3.60 2.90
CA LEU A 201 -8.10 -4.58 1.87
C LEU A 201 -7.82 -3.90 0.53
N GLY A 202 -6.73 -4.28 -0.12
CA GLY A 202 -6.22 -3.58 -1.30
C GLY A 202 -4.92 -4.19 -1.77
N TYR A 203 -4.12 -3.39 -2.49
CA TYR A 203 -2.82 -3.82 -2.96
C TYR A 203 -1.91 -4.37 -1.86
N VAL A 204 -1.88 -3.74 -0.68
CA VAL A 204 -1.08 -4.22 0.46
C VAL A 204 -1.43 -5.68 0.81
N SER A 205 -2.72 -6.02 0.83
CA SER A 205 -3.19 -7.40 1.09
C SER A 205 -2.79 -8.41 0.02
N LEU A 206 -2.44 -7.97 -1.18
CA LEU A 206 -2.01 -8.83 -2.29
C LEU A 206 -0.50 -9.08 -2.31
N PHE A 207 0.32 -8.37 -1.53
CA PHE A 207 1.80 -8.49 -1.59
C PHE A 207 2.33 -9.93 -1.51
N PRO A 208 1.78 -10.82 -0.65
CA PRO A 208 2.18 -12.22 -0.66
C PRO A 208 2.02 -12.91 -2.02
N LEU A 209 0.95 -12.61 -2.75
CA LEU A 209 0.72 -13.07 -4.12
C LEU A 209 1.63 -12.35 -5.12
N LEU A 210 1.66 -11.00 -5.07
CA LEU A 210 2.41 -10.17 -6.03
C LEU A 210 3.89 -10.56 -6.11
N LEU A 211 4.49 -10.91 -4.96
CA LEU A 211 5.89 -11.30 -4.86
C LEU A 211 6.11 -12.83 -4.87
N ARG A 212 5.04 -13.61 -5.15
CA ARG A 212 5.06 -15.07 -5.27
C ARG A 212 5.65 -15.74 -4.03
N LEU A 213 5.20 -15.31 -2.85
CA LEU A 213 5.68 -15.78 -1.55
C LEU A 213 4.87 -16.98 -1.05
N LEU A 214 3.67 -17.17 -1.58
CA LEU A 214 2.81 -18.30 -1.22
C LEU A 214 3.18 -19.54 -2.03
N PRO A 215 3.35 -20.73 -1.40
CA PRO A 215 3.39 -21.99 -2.11
C PRO A 215 2.13 -22.22 -2.99
N PRO A 216 2.23 -22.92 -4.13
CA PRO A 216 1.07 -23.20 -5.00
C PRO A 216 -0.07 -23.99 -4.31
N ASP A 217 0.24 -24.71 -3.24
CA ASP A 217 -0.68 -25.48 -2.40
C ASP A 217 -1.03 -24.77 -1.07
N SER A 218 -0.64 -23.50 -0.92
CA SER A 218 -0.95 -22.72 0.29
C SER A 218 -2.47 -22.65 0.53
N PRO A 219 -2.95 -22.90 1.77
CA PRO A 219 -4.37 -22.78 2.09
C PRO A 219 -4.89 -21.34 1.99
N SER A 220 -4.00 -20.34 2.05
CA SER A 220 -4.36 -18.92 1.96
C SER A 220 -4.52 -18.45 0.50
N LEU A 221 -3.85 -19.11 -0.46
CA LEU A 221 -3.88 -18.74 -1.88
C LEU A 221 -5.30 -18.64 -2.47
N PRO A 222 -6.23 -19.61 -2.30
CA PRO A 222 -7.59 -19.47 -2.82
C PRO A 222 -8.31 -18.22 -2.30
N HIS A 223 -8.10 -17.86 -1.03
CA HIS A 223 -8.73 -16.67 -0.44
C HIS A 223 -8.13 -15.36 -0.95
N VAL A 224 -6.84 -15.32 -1.23
CA VAL A 224 -6.22 -14.17 -1.90
C VAL A 224 -6.76 -14.01 -3.32
N LEU A 225 -6.97 -15.12 -4.04
CA LEU A 225 -7.61 -15.10 -5.37
C LEU A 225 -9.10 -14.73 -5.30
N ASP A 226 -9.81 -15.08 -4.22
CA ASP A 226 -11.19 -14.64 -3.96
C ASP A 226 -11.23 -13.11 -3.82
N LEU A 227 -10.38 -12.54 -2.96
CA LEU A 227 -10.28 -11.09 -2.76
C LEU A 227 -9.94 -10.35 -4.06
N LEU A 228 -8.98 -10.88 -4.83
CA LEU A 228 -8.53 -10.30 -6.10
C LEU A 228 -9.66 -10.21 -7.12
N ARG A 229 -10.47 -11.27 -7.25
CA ARG A 229 -11.53 -11.38 -8.28
C ARG A 229 -12.86 -10.72 -7.88
N ASP A 230 -13.03 -10.35 -6.61
CA ASP A 230 -14.27 -9.75 -6.12
C ASP A 230 -14.52 -8.36 -6.76
N PRO A 231 -15.58 -8.20 -7.57
CA PRO A 231 -15.89 -6.94 -8.26
C PRO A 231 -16.35 -5.83 -7.31
N ASP A 232 -16.89 -6.19 -6.14
CA ASP A 232 -17.28 -5.26 -5.08
C ASP A 232 -16.08 -4.85 -4.22
N ARG A 233 -14.89 -5.42 -4.49
CA ARG A 233 -13.62 -5.08 -3.87
C ARG A 233 -12.61 -4.60 -4.90
N LEU A 234 -11.74 -5.49 -5.37
CA LEU A 234 -10.54 -5.13 -6.13
C LEU A 234 -10.71 -5.22 -7.63
N TRP A 235 -11.60 -6.08 -8.13
CA TRP A 235 -11.71 -6.33 -9.56
C TRP A 235 -12.52 -5.25 -10.28
N SER A 236 -11.97 -4.64 -11.32
CA SER A 236 -12.69 -3.72 -12.20
C SER A 236 -12.54 -4.12 -13.68
N PRO A 237 -13.39 -3.59 -14.58
CA PRO A 237 -13.24 -3.77 -16.02
C PRO A 237 -11.91 -3.24 -16.59
N HIS A 238 -11.17 -2.46 -15.82
CA HIS A 238 -9.98 -1.74 -16.28
C HIS A 238 -8.67 -2.20 -15.62
N GLY A 239 -8.74 -3.18 -14.72
CA GLY A 239 -7.62 -3.64 -13.89
C GLY A 239 -7.99 -3.72 -12.40
N LEU A 240 -6.99 -3.96 -11.55
CA LEU A 240 -7.19 -4.06 -10.10
C LEU A 240 -7.15 -2.68 -9.44
N ARG A 241 -8.13 -2.39 -8.59
CA ARG A 241 -8.19 -1.19 -7.75
C ARG A 241 -7.12 -1.22 -6.67
N SER A 242 -6.53 -0.06 -6.36
CA SER A 242 -5.55 0.06 -5.27
C SER A 242 -6.12 -0.25 -3.89
N LEU A 243 -7.37 0.14 -3.66
CA LEU A 243 -8.11 -0.11 -2.43
C LEU A 243 -9.47 -0.70 -2.76
N SER A 244 -9.96 -1.58 -1.89
CA SER A 244 -11.29 -2.21 -2.00
C SER A 244 -12.40 -1.17 -2.07
N LYS A 245 -13.28 -1.29 -3.07
CA LYS A 245 -14.50 -0.48 -3.19
C LYS A 245 -15.44 -0.64 -1.98
N ALA A 246 -15.39 -1.80 -1.31
CA ALA A 246 -16.12 -2.04 -0.07
C ALA A 246 -15.57 -1.29 1.16
N ASP A 247 -14.38 -0.66 1.07
CA ASP A 247 -13.88 0.22 2.14
C ASP A 247 -14.59 1.58 2.07
N ALA A 248 -15.83 1.62 2.57
CA ALA A 248 -16.69 2.81 2.51
C ALA A 248 -16.11 4.03 3.26
N MET A 249 -15.15 3.82 4.17
CA MET A 249 -14.51 4.92 4.88
C MET A 249 -13.41 5.58 4.04
N TRP A 250 -12.63 4.82 3.27
CA TRP A 250 -11.42 5.32 2.65
C TRP A 250 -11.41 5.31 1.13
N TYR A 251 -12.21 4.46 0.48
CA TYR A 251 -12.29 4.40 -0.98
C TYR A 251 -12.70 5.75 -1.58
N GLY A 252 -11.89 6.27 -2.50
CA GLY A 252 -12.09 7.56 -3.17
C GLY A 252 -12.02 8.78 -2.24
N ARG A 253 -11.61 8.63 -0.98
CA ARG A 253 -11.60 9.73 -0.01
C ARG A 253 -10.28 10.50 -0.03
N GLU A 254 -10.36 11.82 -0.18
CA GLU A 254 -9.24 12.74 0.01
C GLU A 254 -8.62 12.62 1.40
N ASN A 255 -7.30 12.67 1.52
CA ASN A 255 -6.63 12.58 2.82
C ASN A 255 -6.55 13.93 3.54
N ALA A 256 -6.58 15.03 2.80
CA ALA A 256 -6.75 16.40 3.27
C ALA A 256 -7.41 17.25 2.17
N PRO A 257 -7.91 18.46 2.47
CA PRO A 257 -8.53 19.31 1.47
C PRO A 257 -7.61 19.56 0.28
N GLY A 258 -8.10 19.24 -0.93
CA GLY A 258 -7.34 19.40 -2.18
C GLY A 258 -6.32 18.29 -2.47
N ASP A 259 -6.25 17.26 -1.62
CA ASP A 259 -5.42 16.07 -1.81
C ASP A 259 -6.27 14.94 -2.38
N ALA A 260 -6.42 14.94 -3.71
CA ALA A 260 -7.18 13.93 -4.43
C ALA A 260 -6.71 12.52 -4.04
N PRO A 261 -7.62 11.53 -3.95
CA PRO A 261 -7.26 10.15 -3.59
C PRO A 261 -6.22 9.58 -4.55
N TYR A 262 -5.19 8.92 -4.02
CA TYR A 262 -4.05 8.43 -4.80
C TYR A 262 -4.00 6.90 -4.86
N TRP A 263 -3.69 6.26 -3.73
CA TRP A 263 -3.70 4.80 -3.53
C TRP A 263 -4.99 4.32 -2.86
N ARG A 264 -6.10 5.02 -3.13
CA ARG A 264 -7.42 4.80 -2.52
C ARG A 264 -8.51 4.42 -3.53
N GLY A 265 -8.16 3.66 -4.55
CA GLY A 265 -9.10 3.21 -5.58
C GLY A 265 -8.51 3.16 -6.98
N PRO A 266 -7.78 4.19 -7.46
CA PRO A 266 -7.19 4.20 -8.79
C PRO A 266 -6.34 2.97 -9.11
N ILE A 267 -6.24 2.66 -10.40
CA ILE A 267 -5.50 1.51 -10.95
C ILE A 267 -4.07 1.93 -11.27
N TRP A 268 -3.12 1.12 -10.82
CA TRP A 268 -1.70 1.35 -11.02
C TRP A 268 -1.04 0.19 -11.77
N VAL A 269 -0.37 0.53 -12.89
CA VAL A 269 0.17 -0.47 -13.83
C VAL A 269 1.29 -1.31 -13.21
N ASN A 270 2.14 -0.74 -12.35
CA ASN A 270 3.22 -1.46 -11.67
C ASN A 270 2.72 -2.67 -10.87
N LEU A 271 1.71 -2.48 -10.01
CA LEU A 271 1.20 -3.56 -9.16
C LEU A 271 0.27 -4.51 -9.93
N ASN A 272 -0.45 -4.03 -10.94
CA ASN A 272 -1.17 -4.89 -11.86
C ASN A 272 -0.23 -5.79 -12.68
N TYR A 273 0.91 -5.27 -13.14
CA TYR A 273 1.92 -6.05 -13.83
C TYR A 273 2.51 -7.14 -12.94
N LEU A 274 2.85 -6.83 -11.68
CA LEU A 274 3.28 -7.86 -10.71
C LEU A 274 2.20 -8.92 -10.47
N CYS A 275 0.93 -8.52 -10.47
CA CYS A 275 -0.18 -9.45 -10.34
C CYS A 275 -0.30 -10.39 -11.55
N LEU A 276 -0.21 -9.87 -12.78
CA LEU A 276 -0.16 -10.68 -13.98
C LEU A 276 1.01 -11.67 -13.96
N ALA A 277 2.18 -11.18 -13.55
CA ALA A 277 3.38 -11.98 -13.39
C ALA A 277 3.19 -13.13 -12.37
N ALA A 278 2.49 -12.87 -11.27
CA ALA A 278 2.16 -13.86 -10.26
C ALA A 278 1.11 -14.86 -10.74
N LEU A 279 0.00 -14.40 -11.33
CA LEU A 279 -1.05 -15.28 -11.86
C LEU A 279 -0.51 -16.22 -12.94
N ARG A 280 0.36 -15.73 -13.83
CA ARG A 280 1.05 -16.58 -14.81
C ARG A 280 1.94 -17.62 -14.15
N HIS A 281 2.67 -17.26 -13.09
CA HIS A 281 3.47 -18.22 -12.32
C HIS A 281 2.61 -19.34 -11.74
N TYR A 282 1.50 -19.00 -11.06
CA TYR A 282 0.60 -20.00 -10.49
C TYR A 282 -0.17 -20.81 -11.54
N ALA A 283 -0.43 -20.24 -12.72
CA ALA A 283 -1.01 -20.97 -13.86
C ALA A 283 -0.07 -22.02 -14.47
N GLN A 284 1.25 -21.90 -14.23
CA GLN A 284 2.27 -22.82 -14.72
C GLN A 284 2.74 -23.81 -13.64
N ALA A 285 2.60 -23.45 -12.37
CA ALA A 285 2.94 -24.30 -11.24
C ALA A 285 1.94 -25.46 -11.10
N ALA A 286 2.41 -26.61 -10.63
CA ALA A 286 1.53 -27.68 -10.18
C ALA A 286 0.88 -27.25 -8.86
N GLY A 287 -0.45 -27.15 -8.83
CA GLY A 287 -1.19 -26.81 -7.61
C GLY A 287 -2.70 -26.68 -7.85
N PRO A 288 -3.51 -26.66 -6.79
CA PRO A 288 -4.98 -26.69 -6.90
C PRO A 288 -5.60 -25.44 -7.55
N GLN A 289 -4.85 -24.32 -7.60
CA GLN A 289 -5.34 -23.06 -8.14
C GLN A 289 -4.87 -22.79 -9.58
N LYS A 290 -4.20 -23.75 -10.23
CA LYS A 290 -3.57 -23.58 -11.55
C LYS A 290 -4.56 -23.07 -12.61
N GLU A 291 -5.67 -23.77 -12.82
CA GLU A 291 -6.67 -23.43 -13.83
C GLU A 291 -7.34 -22.08 -13.52
N ARG A 292 -7.62 -21.84 -12.23
CA ARG A 292 -8.19 -20.57 -11.76
C ARG A 292 -7.23 -19.40 -12.01
N SER A 293 -5.95 -19.55 -11.71
CA SER A 293 -4.93 -18.53 -11.96
C SER A 293 -4.76 -18.26 -13.45
N ALA A 294 -4.87 -19.28 -14.31
CA ALA A 294 -4.82 -19.12 -15.76
C ALA A 294 -6.00 -18.27 -16.29
N ALA A 295 -7.21 -18.54 -15.82
CA ALA A 295 -8.40 -17.75 -16.18
C ALA A 295 -8.27 -16.29 -15.70
N LEU A 296 -7.91 -16.09 -14.44
CA LEU A 296 -7.72 -14.75 -13.87
C LEU A 296 -6.62 -13.96 -14.59
N TYR A 297 -5.54 -14.62 -15.00
CA TYR A 297 -4.47 -14.00 -15.78
C TYR A 297 -5.00 -13.47 -17.12
N ALA A 298 -5.72 -14.31 -17.87
CA ALA A 298 -6.23 -13.94 -19.19
C ALA A 298 -7.17 -12.73 -19.09
N GLU A 299 -8.12 -12.78 -18.15
CA GLU A 299 -9.10 -11.71 -17.96
C GLU A 299 -8.46 -10.41 -17.46
N LEU A 300 -7.53 -10.47 -16.49
CA LEU A 300 -6.88 -9.27 -15.95
C LEU A 300 -6.00 -8.61 -17.02
N ARG A 301 -5.31 -9.41 -17.82
CA ARG A 301 -4.42 -8.90 -18.87
C ARG A 301 -5.24 -8.18 -19.93
N GLU A 302 -6.35 -8.77 -20.36
CA GLU A 302 -7.25 -8.16 -21.34
C GLU A 302 -7.84 -6.85 -20.82
N ALA A 303 -8.32 -6.83 -19.57
CA ALA A 303 -8.83 -5.60 -18.93
C ALA A 303 -7.77 -4.48 -18.86
N LEU A 304 -6.57 -4.79 -18.38
CA LEU A 304 -5.50 -3.80 -18.21
C LEU A 304 -4.98 -3.29 -19.56
N VAL A 305 -4.59 -4.21 -20.45
CA VAL A 305 -4.02 -3.86 -21.76
C VAL A 305 -5.06 -3.16 -22.62
N GLY A 306 -6.31 -3.63 -22.64
CA GLY A 306 -7.40 -3.00 -23.37
C GLY A 306 -7.65 -1.56 -22.90
N THR A 307 -7.60 -1.32 -21.59
CA THR A 307 -7.72 0.04 -21.03
C THR A 307 -6.56 0.94 -21.48
N MET A 308 -5.33 0.45 -21.37
CA MET A 308 -4.15 1.23 -21.77
C MET A 308 -4.12 1.54 -23.26
N VAL A 309 -4.51 0.60 -24.12
CA VAL A 309 -4.61 0.80 -25.58
C VAL A 309 -5.71 1.82 -25.89
N SER A 310 -6.90 1.66 -25.31
CA SER A 310 -8.02 2.58 -25.53
C SER A 310 -7.66 4.01 -25.13
N GLU A 311 -6.97 4.17 -24.01
CA GLU A 311 -6.55 5.48 -23.53
C GLU A 311 -5.41 6.08 -24.37
N TRP A 312 -4.48 5.25 -24.84
CA TRP A 312 -3.46 5.64 -25.80
C TRP A 312 -4.07 6.12 -27.12
N GLU A 313 -5.05 5.40 -27.67
CA GLU A 313 -5.75 5.80 -28.91
C GLU A 313 -6.50 7.12 -28.72
N ARG A 314 -7.07 7.35 -27.53
CA ARG A 314 -7.84 8.55 -27.21
C ARG A 314 -6.97 9.79 -26.99
N THR A 315 -5.82 9.65 -26.33
CA THR A 315 -5.02 10.81 -25.89
C THR A 315 -3.61 10.86 -26.44
N GLY A 316 -3.08 9.77 -26.99
CA GLY A 316 -1.69 9.64 -27.45
C GLY A 316 -0.66 9.51 -26.32
N TYR A 317 -1.09 9.18 -25.08
CA TYR A 317 -0.23 9.16 -23.90
C TYR A 317 -0.51 7.98 -22.97
N PHE A 318 0.52 7.55 -22.24
CA PHE A 318 0.36 6.78 -21.01
C PHE A 318 0.25 7.72 -19.80
N TRP A 319 -0.53 7.27 -18.82
CA TRP A 319 -0.84 8.02 -17.60
C TRP A 319 -0.30 7.32 -16.37
N GLU A 320 -0.11 8.09 -15.31
CA GLU A 320 0.41 7.63 -14.02
C GLU A 320 -0.50 6.59 -13.36
N GLN A 321 -1.80 6.84 -13.37
CA GLN A 321 -2.85 5.95 -12.88
C GLN A 321 -4.10 6.03 -13.76
N TYR A 322 -5.01 5.06 -13.61
CA TYR A 322 -6.25 4.98 -14.38
C TYR A 322 -7.49 4.88 -13.48
N ASP A 323 -8.58 5.47 -13.93
CA ASP A 323 -9.87 5.43 -13.26
C ASP A 323 -10.50 4.03 -13.35
N PRO A 324 -10.93 3.42 -12.23
CA PRO A 324 -11.42 2.04 -12.24
C PRO A 324 -12.84 1.88 -12.79
N ASP A 325 -13.59 2.95 -12.99
CA ASP A 325 -14.97 2.89 -13.50
C ASP A 325 -15.05 3.32 -14.97
N THR A 326 -14.14 4.17 -15.44
CA THR A 326 -14.14 4.74 -16.80
C THR A 326 -12.93 4.36 -17.65
N GLY A 327 -11.86 3.85 -17.03
CA GLY A 327 -10.60 3.54 -17.71
C GLY A 327 -9.78 4.77 -18.13
N ARG A 328 -10.24 5.99 -17.83
CA ARG A 328 -9.54 7.22 -18.19
C ARG A 328 -8.26 7.38 -17.37
N GLY A 329 -7.21 7.81 -18.04
CA GLY A 329 -5.95 8.20 -17.44
C GLY A 329 -6.13 9.43 -16.54
N GLN A 330 -5.40 9.43 -15.43
CA GLN A 330 -5.44 10.49 -14.42
C GLN A 330 -4.03 10.93 -14.04
N ARG A 331 -3.94 12.15 -13.51
CA ARG A 331 -2.70 12.76 -12.98
C ARG A 331 -1.63 12.98 -14.05
N THR A 332 -0.39 12.60 -13.77
CA THR A 332 0.76 12.97 -14.59
C THR A 332 0.72 12.27 -15.95
N HIS A 333 0.94 13.04 -17.01
CA HIS A 333 1.16 12.55 -18.37
C HIS A 333 2.11 13.51 -19.13
N PRO A 334 2.92 13.02 -20.09
CA PRO A 334 3.18 11.60 -20.37
C PRO A 334 3.88 10.90 -19.21
N PHE A 335 3.40 9.72 -18.81
CA PHE A 335 4.01 8.92 -17.76
C PHE A 335 4.63 7.65 -18.34
N ASN A 336 5.77 7.80 -19.01
CA ASN A 336 6.56 6.68 -19.51
C ASN A 336 7.46 6.06 -18.41
N GLY A 337 7.04 6.17 -17.15
CA GLY A 337 7.64 5.49 -16.01
C GLY A 337 7.21 4.02 -15.97
N TRP A 338 6.67 3.56 -14.84
CA TRP A 338 6.22 2.17 -14.73
C TRP A 338 5.02 1.84 -15.61
N SER A 339 4.28 2.82 -16.14
CA SER A 339 3.20 2.52 -17.09
C SER A 339 3.74 1.92 -18.39
N SER A 340 5.03 2.06 -18.70
CA SER A 340 5.70 1.32 -19.78
C SER A 340 5.67 -0.20 -19.58
N LEU A 341 5.44 -0.70 -18.36
CA LEU A 341 5.25 -2.14 -18.09
C LEU A 341 4.00 -2.71 -18.79
N GLY A 342 3.03 -1.87 -19.19
CA GLY A 342 1.91 -2.32 -20.02
C GLY A 342 2.35 -2.88 -21.37
N LEU A 343 3.49 -2.43 -21.92
CA LEU A 343 4.09 -3.00 -23.13
C LEU A 343 4.63 -4.41 -22.87
N LEU A 344 5.24 -4.64 -21.70
CA LEU A 344 5.68 -5.98 -21.30
C LEU A 344 4.50 -6.91 -21.04
N ALA A 345 3.42 -6.39 -20.42
CA ALA A 345 2.17 -7.15 -20.27
C ALA A 345 1.57 -7.52 -21.64
N LEU A 346 1.55 -6.58 -22.60
CA LEU A 346 1.13 -6.83 -23.98
C LEU A 346 2.00 -7.92 -24.65
N ALA A 347 3.32 -7.87 -24.48
CA ALA A 347 4.24 -8.88 -25.02
C ALA A 347 4.33 -10.17 -24.20
N GLU A 348 3.61 -10.26 -23.08
CA GLU A 348 3.66 -11.37 -22.11
C GLU A 348 5.10 -11.67 -21.66
N VAL A 349 5.82 -10.64 -21.21
CA VAL A 349 7.16 -10.74 -20.62
C VAL A 349 7.05 -10.39 -19.13
N TYR A 350 7.49 -11.28 -18.23
CA TYR A 350 7.31 -11.16 -16.77
C TYR A 350 8.52 -11.59 -15.95
#